data_AF-A0A259MCJ7-F1
#
_entry.id   AF-A0A259MCJ7-F1
#
_cell.length_a   1.000
_cell.length_b   1.000
_cell.length_c   1.000
_cell.angle_alpha   90.00
_cell.angle_beta   90.00
_cell.angle_gamma   90.00
#
_symmetry.space_group_name_H-M   'P 1'
#
loop_
_entity.id
_entity.type
_entity.pdbx_description
1 polymer ?
#
loop_
_entity_poly.entity_id
_entity_poly.type
_entity_poly.pdbx_seq_one_letter_code
_entity_poly.pdbx_strand_id
1 'polypeptide(L)'
;MFFERHEGGERAILVHLEGQDSEASEDPQEFQELAMSAGADMVAFFSVPSSRLTAKFLIGSGKVEELRDQIKAAEADLVIFNHTLTPSQERNLERAFECRVLDRTGLILDIFAQRARTHEGKLQVELAQLDHMSTRLVRGWTHLERQKGGIGLRGPGETQLETDRRLLRVRIRQIKQKLDKVRSQREQARRGRRRADIPSVSLVGYTNAGKSTLFNALTTSEVYAA
;
A
#
# COMPACT_ATOMS: atom_id res chain seq x y z
N MET A 1 1.30 -11.48 15.77
CA MET A 1 0.72 -10.66 14.69
C MET A 1 1.61 -10.91 13.48
N PHE A 2 1.09 -11.30 12.31
CA PHE A 2 1.94 -11.72 11.17
C PHE A 2 2.79 -10.58 10.58
N PHE A 3 2.59 -9.34 11.03
CA PHE A 3 3.19 -8.15 10.45
C PHE A 3 3.53 -7.17 11.57
N GLU A 4 4.76 -6.65 11.55
CA GLU A 4 5.13 -5.44 12.27
C GLU A 4 4.37 -4.28 11.66
N ARG A 5 3.61 -3.55 12.48
CA ARG A 5 3.11 -2.25 12.09
C ARG A 5 4.28 -1.29 12.28
N HIS A 6 4.76 -0.71 11.20
CA HIS A 6 5.79 0.31 11.28
C HIS A 6 5.18 1.56 11.93
N GLU A 7 5.69 1.89 13.10
CA GLU A 7 5.40 3.14 13.79
C GLU A 7 6.11 4.25 12.99
N GLY A 8 5.37 5.30 12.60
CA GLY A 8 5.86 6.33 11.67
C GLY A 8 7.15 7.03 12.09
N GLY A 9 7.69 7.85 11.20
CA GLY A 9 9.01 8.49 11.35
C GLY A 9 10.12 7.83 10.54
N GLU A 10 9.79 6.95 9.59
CA GLU A 10 10.75 6.47 8.58
C GLU A 10 11.16 7.66 7.69
N ARG A 11 12.48 7.90 7.60
CA ARG A 11 13.05 8.91 6.70
C ARG A 11 12.84 8.46 5.26
N ALA A 12 12.05 9.20 4.51
CA ALA A 12 11.55 8.79 3.22
C ALA A 12 12.02 9.70 2.09
N ILE A 13 12.46 9.08 0.99
CA ILE A 13 12.68 9.75 -0.28
C ILE A 13 11.49 9.48 -1.21
N LEU A 14 10.93 10.55 -1.76
CA LEU A 14 9.82 10.47 -2.70
C LEU A 14 10.33 10.53 -4.14
N VAL A 15 9.83 9.63 -4.99
CA VAL A 15 10.17 9.57 -6.41
C VAL A 15 8.90 9.68 -7.24
N HIS A 16 8.77 10.79 -7.97
CA HIS A 16 7.67 11.09 -8.87
C HIS A 16 8.09 10.92 -10.33
N LEU A 17 7.21 10.37 -11.17
CA LEU A 17 7.45 10.19 -12.59
C LEU A 17 6.70 11.24 -13.40
N GLU A 18 7.43 12.16 -14.02
CA GLU A 18 6.84 13.27 -14.78
C GLU A 18 6.35 12.81 -16.16
N GLY A 19 5.14 13.21 -16.54
CA GLY A 19 4.66 13.11 -17.92
C GLY A 19 4.24 11.71 -18.36
N GLN A 20 3.78 10.85 -17.46
CA GLN A 20 3.15 9.57 -17.86
C GLN A 20 1.68 9.72 -18.28
N ASP A 21 0.95 10.73 -17.79
CA ASP A 21 -0.46 10.95 -18.14
C ASP A 21 -0.75 12.43 -18.41
N SER A 22 -1.25 12.75 -19.62
CA SER A 22 -1.70 14.11 -19.97
C SER A 22 -3.10 14.44 -19.43
N GLU A 23 -3.87 13.44 -18.99
CA GLU A 23 -5.22 13.59 -18.42
C GLU A 23 -5.24 13.48 -16.89
N ALA A 24 -4.24 12.83 -16.31
CA ALA A 24 -4.01 12.72 -14.87
C ALA A 24 -2.63 13.30 -14.56
N SER A 25 -2.51 14.62 -14.66
CA SER A 25 -1.38 15.32 -14.02
C SER A 25 -1.51 15.06 -12.52
N GLU A 26 -0.96 13.93 -12.04
CA GLU A 26 -0.88 13.62 -10.63
C GLU A 26 -0.08 14.75 -9.99
N ASP A 27 -0.78 15.60 -9.23
CA ASP A 27 -0.18 16.75 -8.62
C ASP A 27 0.94 16.28 -7.68
N PRO A 28 2.21 16.70 -7.92
CA PRO A 28 3.31 16.39 -7.01
C PRO A 28 3.01 16.79 -5.56
N GLN A 29 2.18 17.82 -5.36
CA GLN A 29 1.72 18.22 -4.03
C GLN A 29 0.81 17.18 -3.39
N GLU A 30 -0.15 16.62 -4.13
CA GLU A 30 -1.04 15.55 -3.62
C GLU A 30 -0.20 14.35 -3.15
N PHE A 31 0.81 13.95 -3.92
CA PHE A 31 1.66 12.82 -3.55
C PHE A 31 2.44 13.08 -2.25
N GLN A 32 2.97 14.30 -2.09
CA GLN A 32 3.63 14.72 -0.86
C GLN A 32 2.67 14.69 0.33
N GLU A 33 1.44 15.20 0.18
CA GLU A 33 0.41 15.17 1.22
C GLU A 33 0.02 13.74 1.61
N LEU A 34 -0.05 12.82 0.65
CA LEU A 34 -0.32 11.40 0.89
C LEU A 34 0.81 10.77 1.72
N ALA A 35 2.07 11.01 1.35
CA ALA A 35 3.23 10.50 2.09
C ALA A 35 3.27 11.03 3.53
N MET A 36 3.06 12.34 3.72
CA MET A 36 2.97 12.95 5.06
C MET A 36 1.80 12.38 5.87
N SER A 37 0.65 12.17 5.23
CA SER A 37 -0.53 11.55 5.87
C SER A 37 -0.31 10.10 6.31
N ALA A 38 0.64 9.40 5.68
CA ALA A 38 1.06 8.06 6.08
C ALA A 38 2.10 8.07 7.21
N GLY A 39 2.56 9.24 7.64
CA GLY A 39 3.58 9.38 8.71
C GLY A 39 5.03 9.23 8.21
N ALA A 40 5.28 9.41 6.92
CA ALA A 40 6.63 9.45 6.37
C ALA A 40 7.30 10.80 6.66
N ASP A 41 8.56 10.78 7.10
CA ASP A 41 9.38 11.98 7.26
C ASP A 41 10.14 12.25 5.95
N MET A 42 9.64 13.19 5.14
CA MET A 42 10.18 13.43 3.81
C MET A 42 11.54 14.15 3.87
N VAL A 43 12.60 13.45 3.48
CA VAL A 43 13.96 14.03 3.45
C VAL A 43 14.36 14.56 2.06
N ALA A 44 13.76 14.02 0.98
CA ALA A 44 14.00 14.49 -0.38
C ALA A 44 12.84 14.13 -1.32
N PHE A 45 12.70 14.92 -2.39
CA PHE A 45 11.73 14.70 -3.46
C PHE A 45 12.44 14.72 -4.83
N PHE A 46 12.20 13.69 -5.63
CA PHE A 46 12.81 13.52 -6.95
C PHE A 46 11.76 13.42 -8.04
N SER A 47 11.89 14.26 -9.05
CA SER A 47 11.18 14.10 -10.32
C SER A 47 12.05 13.37 -11.34
N VAL A 48 11.50 12.33 -11.96
CA VAL A 48 12.15 11.57 -13.03
C VAL A 48 11.27 11.61 -14.30
N PRO A 49 11.79 12.05 -15.46
CA PRO A 49 11.02 12.06 -16.70
C PRO A 49 10.60 10.66 -17.15
N SER A 50 9.33 10.49 -17.56
CA SER A 50 8.74 9.26 -18.08
C SER A 50 9.36 8.77 -19.41
N SER A 51 10.08 9.62 -20.13
CA SER A 51 10.72 9.27 -21.40
C SER A 51 11.86 8.26 -21.26
N ARG A 52 12.29 7.93 -20.02
CA ARG A 52 13.44 7.04 -19.73
C ARG A 52 13.09 5.84 -18.86
N LEU A 53 11.84 5.38 -18.89
CA LEU A 53 11.42 4.25 -18.06
C LEU A 53 12.05 2.94 -18.53
N THR A 54 12.45 2.10 -17.57
CA THR A 54 13.02 0.78 -17.88
C THR A 54 12.19 -0.35 -17.25
N ALA A 55 12.10 -1.49 -17.93
CA ALA A 55 11.39 -2.66 -17.39
C ALA A 55 12.01 -3.16 -16.06
N LYS A 56 13.31 -2.92 -15.85
CA LYS A 56 14.06 -3.45 -14.70
C LYS A 56 13.82 -2.67 -13.40
N PHE A 57 13.82 -1.34 -13.47
CA PHE A 57 13.80 -0.46 -12.30
C PHE A 57 12.69 0.60 -12.33
N LEU A 58 11.88 0.62 -13.39
CA LEU A 58 10.99 1.72 -13.74
C LEU A 58 11.73 3.02 -14.09
N ILE A 59 12.86 3.33 -13.45
CA ILE A 59 13.75 4.45 -13.79
C ILE A 59 15.02 3.96 -14.51
N GLY A 60 15.80 4.88 -15.08
CA GLY A 60 17.09 4.56 -15.71
C GLY A 60 18.18 4.21 -14.70
N SER A 61 19.16 3.36 -15.08
CA SER A 61 20.22 2.89 -14.17
C SER A 61 21.06 4.02 -13.57
N GLY A 62 21.36 5.08 -14.32
CA GLY A 62 22.07 6.23 -13.78
C GLY A 62 21.29 6.96 -12.68
N LYS A 63 19.96 7.01 -12.78
CA LYS A 63 19.10 7.57 -11.72
C LYS A 63 18.98 6.65 -10.51
N VAL A 64 19.06 5.32 -10.71
CA VAL A 64 19.17 4.37 -9.59
C VAL A 64 20.45 4.60 -8.80
N GLU A 65 21.59 4.80 -9.47
CA GLU A 65 22.86 5.07 -8.80
C GLU A 65 22.84 6.40 -8.05
N GLU A 66 22.34 7.47 -8.68
CA GLU A 66 22.17 8.79 -8.06
C GLU A 66 21.27 8.73 -6.82
N LEU A 67 20.12 8.04 -6.91
CA LEU A 67 19.22 7.84 -5.77
C LEU A 67 19.88 7.02 -4.66
N ARG A 68 20.59 5.94 -4.99
CA ARG A 68 21.30 5.13 -3.99
C ARG A 68 22.29 5.97 -3.19
N ASP A 69 23.05 6.82 -3.86
CA ASP A 69 24.05 7.65 -3.20
C ASP A 69 23.38 8.72 -2.30
N GLN A 70 22.24 9.27 -2.73
CA GLN A 70 21.43 10.16 -1.89
C GLN A 70 20.75 9.45 -0.72
N ILE A 71 20.24 8.23 -0.90
CA ILE A 71 19.67 7.40 0.18
C ILE A 71 20.71 7.20 1.28
N LYS A 72 21.96 6.94 0.90
CA LYS A 72 23.07 6.79 1.86
C LYS A 72 23.43 8.11 2.53
N ALA A 73 23.49 9.21 1.78
CA ALA A 73 23.82 10.53 2.33
C ALA A 73 22.73 11.07 3.27
N ALA A 74 21.46 10.82 2.93
CA ALA A 74 20.29 11.26 3.67
C ALA A 74 19.80 10.22 4.70
N GLU A 75 20.51 9.09 4.87
CA GLU A 75 20.16 7.99 5.76
C GLU A 75 18.65 7.63 5.68
N ALA A 76 18.16 7.47 4.47
CA ALA A 76 16.76 7.18 4.22
C ALA A 76 16.47 5.68 4.38
N ASP A 77 15.45 5.35 5.15
CA ASP A 77 15.02 3.97 5.39
C ASP A 77 13.96 3.50 4.38
N LEU A 78 13.32 4.46 3.69
CA LEU A 78 12.19 4.22 2.81
C LEU A 78 12.31 5.03 1.50
N VAL A 79 12.00 4.39 0.39
CA VAL A 79 11.79 5.07 -0.89
C VAL A 79 10.36 4.82 -1.37
N ILE A 80 9.61 5.90 -1.62
CA ILE A 80 8.22 5.82 -2.06
C ILE A 80 8.11 6.28 -3.51
N PHE A 81 7.60 5.42 -4.38
CA PHE A 81 7.36 5.72 -5.79
C PHE A 81 5.92 6.17 -6.01
N ASN A 82 5.75 7.30 -6.68
CA ASN A 82 4.45 7.79 -7.16
C ASN A 82 3.98 7.03 -8.41
N HIS A 83 4.08 5.72 -8.39
CA HIS A 83 3.62 4.86 -9.46
C HIS A 83 3.46 3.44 -8.92
N THR A 84 2.68 2.61 -9.62
CA THR A 84 2.63 1.18 -9.34
C THR A 84 3.93 0.50 -9.79
N LEU A 85 4.51 -0.33 -8.93
CA LEU A 85 5.72 -1.10 -9.25
C LEU A 85 5.36 -2.57 -9.47
N THR A 86 5.93 -3.19 -10.50
CA THR A 86 5.87 -4.66 -10.61
C THR A 86 6.68 -5.31 -9.48
N PRO A 87 6.34 -6.55 -9.06
CA PRO A 87 7.11 -7.26 -8.03
C PRO A 87 8.59 -7.47 -8.37
N SER A 88 8.94 -7.48 -9.65
CA SER A 88 10.33 -7.54 -10.11
C SER A 88 11.05 -6.20 -9.97
N GLN A 89 10.39 -5.09 -10.31
CA GLN A 89 10.95 -3.75 -10.18
C GLN A 89 11.22 -3.40 -8.72
N GLU A 90 10.23 -3.58 -7.85
CA GLU A 90 10.35 -3.30 -6.41
C GLU A 90 11.55 -4.04 -5.81
N ARG A 91 11.66 -5.35 -6.04
CA ARG A 91 12.80 -6.15 -5.56
C ARG A 91 14.15 -5.69 -6.10
N ASN A 92 14.19 -5.32 -7.37
CA ASN A 92 15.43 -4.85 -7.98
C ASN A 92 15.85 -3.52 -7.35
N LEU A 93 14.90 -2.63 -7.09
CA LEU A 93 15.12 -1.35 -6.43
C LEU A 93 15.55 -1.55 -4.97
N GLU A 94 14.87 -2.41 -4.19
CA GLU A 94 15.26 -2.74 -2.81
C GLU A 94 16.70 -3.26 -2.75
N ARG A 95 17.08 -4.14 -3.68
CA ARG A 95 18.47 -4.64 -3.77
C ARG A 95 19.48 -3.57 -4.16
N ALA A 96 19.08 -2.60 -4.97
CA ALA A 96 19.98 -1.54 -5.42
C ALA A 96 20.14 -0.45 -4.35
N PHE A 97 19.08 -0.17 -3.61
CA PHE A 97 19.01 0.89 -2.61
C PHE A 97 19.37 0.43 -1.19
N GLU A 98 19.32 -0.87 -0.93
CA GLU A 98 19.60 -1.45 0.40
C GLU A 98 18.62 -0.94 1.49
N CYS A 99 17.45 -0.45 1.08
CA CYS A 99 16.36 0.02 1.95
C CYS A 99 14.99 -0.42 1.39
N ARG A 100 13.92 -0.17 2.15
CA ARG A 100 12.57 -0.57 1.79
C ARG A 100 12.04 0.30 0.65
N VAL A 101 11.33 -0.32 -0.29
CA VAL A 101 10.69 0.38 -1.40
C VAL A 101 9.18 0.18 -1.35
N LEU A 102 8.44 1.28 -1.45
CA LEU A 102 6.98 1.28 -1.44
C LEU A 102 6.45 1.88 -2.75
N ASP A 103 5.45 1.23 -3.33
CA ASP A 103 4.74 1.74 -4.50
C ASP A 103 3.51 2.58 -4.09
N ARG A 104 2.90 3.28 -5.06
CA ARG A 104 1.71 4.12 -4.79
C ARG A 104 0.57 3.32 -4.16
N THR A 105 0.37 2.07 -4.60
CA THR A 105 -0.63 1.16 -4.02
C THR A 105 -0.33 0.86 -2.55
N GLY A 106 0.91 0.52 -2.22
CA GLY A 106 1.34 0.25 -0.85
C GLY A 106 1.12 1.46 0.07
N LEU A 107 1.51 2.66 -0.39
CA LEU A 107 1.27 3.91 0.35
C LEU A 107 -0.22 4.11 0.68
N ILE A 108 -1.09 3.95 -0.31
CA ILE A 108 -2.54 4.10 -0.13
C ILE A 108 -3.08 3.07 0.87
N LEU A 109 -2.61 1.83 0.81
CA LEU A 109 -3.03 0.77 1.74
C LEU A 109 -2.58 1.07 3.17
N ASP A 110 -1.39 1.64 3.37
CA ASP A 110 -0.89 2.04 4.68
C ASP A 110 -1.71 3.20 5.27
N ILE A 111 -2.05 4.20 4.46
CA ILE A 111 -2.98 5.28 4.85
C ILE A 111 -4.34 4.70 5.26
N PHE A 112 -4.89 3.76 4.47
CA PHE A 112 -6.15 3.12 4.82
C PHE A 112 -6.06 2.28 6.09
N ALA A 113 -4.93 1.65 6.37
CA ALA A 113 -4.72 0.87 7.59
C ALA A 113 -4.73 1.77 8.83
N GLN A 114 -4.14 2.95 8.73
CA GLN A 114 -4.15 3.96 9.79
C GLN A 114 -5.55 4.55 10.01
N ARG A 115 -6.32 4.75 8.93
CA ARG A 115 -7.68 5.33 8.97
C ARG A 115 -8.78 4.32 9.30
N ALA A 116 -8.55 3.02 9.17
CA ALA A 116 -9.55 1.98 9.40
C ALA A 116 -9.94 1.84 10.88
N ARG A 117 -11.04 2.49 11.29
CA ARG A 117 -11.59 2.41 12.65
C ARG A 117 -12.58 1.26 12.85
N THR A 118 -13.48 1.04 11.88
CA THR A 118 -14.54 0.03 11.98
C THR A 118 -14.01 -1.39 11.76
N HIS A 119 -14.72 -2.39 12.28
CA HIS A 119 -14.35 -3.80 12.07
C HIS A 119 -14.39 -4.19 10.59
N GLU A 120 -15.43 -3.75 9.86
CA GLU A 120 -15.56 -3.97 8.40
C GLU A 120 -14.37 -3.33 7.65
N GLY A 121 -14.06 -2.07 7.95
CA GLY A 121 -12.95 -1.36 7.31
C GLY A 121 -11.61 -2.05 7.57
N LYS A 122 -11.35 -2.48 8.80
CA LYS A 122 -10.12 -3.23 9.14
C LYS A 122 -10.00 -4.53 8.35
N LEU A 123 -11.11 -5.27 8.19
CA LEU A 123 -11.12 -6.50 7.38
C LEU A 123 -10.88 -6.23 5.89
N GLN A 124 -11.47 -5.16 5.34
CA GLN A 124 -11.27 -4.79 3.93
C GLN A 124 -9.83 -4.36 3.65
N VAL A 125 -9.24 -3.56 4.54
CA VAL A 125 -7.85 -3.13 4.40
C VAL A 125 -6.89 -4.30 4.57
N GLU A 126 -7.09 -5.16 5.57
CA GLU A 126 -6.26 -6.36 5.77
C GLU A 126 -6.34 -7.27 4.52
N LEU A 127 -7.53 -7.44 3.94
CA LEU A 127 -7.69 -8.21 2.71
C LEU A 127 -6.88 -7.61 1.56
N ALA A 128 -6.99 -6.29 1.35
CA ALA A 128 -6.29 -5.60 0.27
C ALA A 128 -4.76 -5.64 0.45
N GLN A 129 -4.27 -5.48 1.68
CA GLN A 129 -2.84 -5.66 2.01
C GLN A 129 -2.36 -7.07 1.69
N LEU A 130 -3.11 -8.10 2.11
CA LEU A 130 -2.74 -9.49 1.83
C LEU A 130 -2.74 -9.81 0.34
N ASP A 131 -3.73 -9.32 -0.41
CA ASP A 131 -3.80 -9.52 -1.85
C ASP A 131 -2.61 -8.83 -2.56
N HIS A 132 -2.28 -7.59 -2.20
CA HIS A 132 -1.11 -6.86 -2.73
C HIS A 132 0.20 -7.61 -2.45
N MET A 133 0.43 -7.99 -1.18
CA MET A 133 1.63 -8.69 -0.75
C MET A 133 1.76 -10.09 -1.39
N SER A 134 0.65 -10.81 -1.60
CA SER A 134 0.65 -12.17 -2.16
C SER A 134 1.40 -12.29 -3.49
N THR A 135 1.37 -11.23 -4.29
CA THR A 135 2.06 -11.15 -5.59
C THR A 135 3.56 -10.86 -5.46
N ARG A 136 3.98 -10.26 -4.33
CA ARG A 136 5.34 -9.78 -4.06
C ARG A 136 6.20 -10.78 -3.29
N LEU A 137 5.58 -11.72 -2.58
CA LEU A 137 6.21 -12.71 -1.69
C LEU A 137 7.09 -13.78 -2.36
N VAL A 138 7.09 -13.89 -3.69
CA VAL A 138 7.65 -15.04 -4.41
C VAL A 138 9.19 -15.13 -4.34
N ARG A 139 9.92 -14.03 -4.16
CA ARG A 139 11.40 -14.06 -4.15
C ARG A 139 12.10 -13.05 -3.22
N GLY A 140 11.37 -12.37 -2.34
CA GLY A 140 11.98 -11.54 -1.28
C GLY A 140 12.70 -12.37 -0.21
N TRP A 141 12.30 -13.64 -0.07
CA TRP A 141 12.75 -14.56 0.97
C TRP A 141 13.82 -15.55 0.47
N THR A 142 14.45 -15.29 -0.67
CA THR A 142 15.54 -16.15 -1.22
C THR A 142 16.76 -16.26 -0.29
N HIS A 143 16.87 -15.39 0.72
CA HIS A 143 17.90 -15.46 1.75
C HIS A 143 17.66 -16.59 2.78
N LEU A 144 16.41 -17.01 3.02
CA LEU A 144 16.12 -18.13 3.94
C LEU A 144 16.47 -19.49 3.34
N GLU A 145 16.30 -19.67 2.02
CA GLU A 145 16.66 -20.93 1.35
C GLU A 145 18.18 -21.19 1.34
N ARG A 146 19.00 -20.12 1.23
CA ARG A 146 20.46 -20.24 1.19
C ARG A 146 21.09 -20.56 2.54
N GLN A 147 20.46 -20.19 3.66
CA GLN A 147 20.98 -20.51 5.00
C GLN A 147 20.74 -21.97 5.42
N LYS A 148 19.88 -22.72 4.69
CA LYS A 148 19.64 -24.16 4.91
C LYS A 148 20.23 -25.02 3.79
N GLY A 149 21.33 -24.58 3.19
CA GLY A 149 22.18 -25.42 2.33
C GLY A 149 22.86 -26.51 3.15
N GLY A 150 22.15 -27.61 3.40
CA GLY A 150 22.69 -28.79 4.06
C GLY A 150 21.96 -30.04 3.58
N ILE A 151 22.69 -30.88 2.83
CA ILE A 151 22.30 -32.23 2.45
C ILE A 151 21.80 -32.96 3.71
N GLY A 152 20.48 -33.17 3.86
CA GLY A 152 19.96 -33.97 4.98
C GLY A 152 18.63 -33.58 5.62
N LEU A 153 17.94 -32.52 5.18
CA LEU A 153 16.60 -32.24 5.72
C LEU A 153 15.53 -33.06 4.98
N ARG A 154 15.29 -34.28 5.45
CA ARG A 154 14.00 -34.99 5.30
C ARG A 154 12.93 -34.24 6.09
N GLY A 155 12.57 -33.05 5.61
CA GLY A 155 11.42 -32.28 6.05
C GLY A 155 10.18 -32.62 5.21
N PRO A 156 9.00 -32.11 5.59
CA PRO A 156 7.78 -32.29 4.79
C PRO A 156 8.07 -31.80 3.37
N GLY A 157 7.66 -32.54 2.33
CA GLY A 157 8.00 -32.25 0.94
C GLY A 157 7.48 -30.92 0.36
N GLU A 158 6.99 -30.00 1.19
CA GLU A 158 6.53 -28.65 0.86
C GLU A 158 7.67 -27.65 1.16
N THR A 159 7.96 -26.75 0.21
CA THR A 159 8.93 -25.66 0.43
C THR A 159 8.39 -24.64 1.43
N GLN A 160 9.27 -23.87 2.09
CA GLN A 160 8.84 -22.79 2.99
C GLN A 160 7.96 -21.76 2.26
N LEU A 161 8.33 -21.41 1.02
CA LEU A 161 7.56 -20.50 0.17
C LEU A 161 6.15 -21.02 -0.16
N GLU A 162 6.01 -22.33 -0.40
CA GLU A 162 4.69 -22.95 -0.62
C GLU A 162 3.83 -22.93 0.62
N THR A 163 4.44 -23.21 1.78
CA THR A 163 3.77 -23.15 3.09
C THR A 163 3.26 -21.74 3.37
N ASP A 164 4.08 -20.71 3.17
CA ASP A 164 3.69 -19.32 3.41
C ASP A 164 2.57 -18.87 2.46
N ARG A 165 2.69 -19.20 1.17
CA ARG A 165 1.62 -18.96 0.18
C ARG A 165 0.33 -19.68 0.56
N ARG A 166 0.40 -20.88 1.15
CA ARG A 166 -0.77 -21.61 1.62
C ARG A 166 -1.40 -20.90 2.83
N LEU A 167 -0.61 -20.48 3.81
CA LEU A 167 -1.08 -19.75 4.99
C LEU A 167 -1.78 -18.44 4.62
N LEU A 168 -1.22 -17.67 3.69
CA LEU A 168 -1.83 -16.44 3.20
C LEU A 168 -3.16 -16.69 2.49
N ARG A 169 -3.22 -17.71 1.61
CA ARG A 169 -4.47 -18.11 0.95
C ARG A 169 -5.54 -18.52 1.96
N VAL A 170 -5.17 -19.22 3.04
CA VAL A 170 -6.08 -19.57 4.12
C VAL A 170 -6.59 -18.31 4.82
N ARG A 171 -5.70 -17.36 5.15
CA ARG A 171 -6.07 -16.10 5.79
C ARG A 171 -7.01 -15.24 4.94
N ILE A 172 -6.70 -15.10 3.65
CA ILE A 172 -7.54 -14.40 2.67
C ILE A 172 -8.95 -15.01 2.64
N ARG A 173 -9.06 -16.34 2.58
CA ARG A 173 -10.37 -17.03 2.63
C ARG A 173 -11.13 -16.74 3.92
N GLN A 174 -10.47 -16.77 5.07
CA GLN A 174 -11.10 -16.47 6.36
C GLN A 174 -11.63 -15.04 6.43
N ILE A 175 -10.87 -14.07 5.91
CA ILE A 175 -11.30 -12.66 5.89
C ILE A 175 -12.49 -12.46 4.96
N LYS A 176 -12.47 -13.06 3.75
CA LYS A 176 -13.60 -13.03 2.82
C LYS A 176 -14.89 -13.57 3.46
N GLN A 177 -14.81 -14.71 4.14
CA GLN A 177 -15.96 -15.27 4.88
C GLN A 177 -16.48 -14.34 5.98
N LYS A 178 -15.60 -13.62 6.68
CA LYS A 178 -16.01 -12.63 7.68
C LYS A 178 -16.72 -11.43 7.02
N LEU A 179 -16.19 -10.94 5.90
CA LEU A 179 -16.81 -9.85 5.14
C LEU A 179 -18.19 -10.24 4.61
N ASP A 180 -18.40 -11.48 4.17
CA ASP A 180 -19.71 -11.95 3.73
C ASP A 180 -20.76 -11.89 4.84
N LYS A 181 -20.37 -12.23 6.09
CA LYS A 181 -21.25 -12.10 7.26
C LYS A 181 -21.60 -10.64 7.55
N VAL A 182 -20.61 -9.74 7.49
CA VAL A 182 -20.85 -8.29 7.69
C VAL A 182 -21.78 -7.74 6.62
N ARG A 183 -21.60 -8.16 5.35
CA ARG A 183 -22.48 -7.77 4.24
C ARG A 183 -23.91 -8.22 4.46
N SER A 184 -24.11 -9.45 4.93
CA SER A 184 -25.44 -9.99 5.27
C SER A 184 -26.14 -9.16 6.35
N GLN A 185 -25.43 -8.81 7.43
CA GLN A 185 -25.95 -7.96 8.50
C GLN A 185 -26.33 -6.56 8.00
N ARG A 186 -25.50 -5.97 7.13
CA ARG A 186 -25.76 -4.64 6.55
C ARG A 186 -26.99 -4.63 5.65
N GLU A 187 -27.20 -5.69 4.86
CA GLU A 187 -28.41 -5.83 4.04
C GLU A 187 -29.68 -6.00 4.89
N GLN A 188 -29.61 -6.73 6.01
CA GLN A 188 -30.73 -6.84 6.95
C GLN A 188 -31.11 -5.47 7.55
N ALA A 189 -30.12 -4.67 7.95
CA ALA A 189 -30.35 -3.31 8.46
C ALA A 189 -30.95 -2.37 7.40
N ARG A 190 -30.58 -2.54 6.12
CA ARG A 190 -31.12 -1.76 5.00
C ARG A 190 -32.57 -2.10 4.68
N ARG A 191 -33.03 -3.33 4.92
CA ARG A 191 -34.43 -3.73 4.67
C ARG A 191 -35.44 -2.85 5.43
N GLY A 192 -35.11 -2.47 6.66
CA GLY A 192 -35.96 -1.57 7.47
C GLY A 192 -36.11 -0.19 6.83
N ARG A 193 -35.01 0.40 6.36
CA ARG A 193 -35.01 1.73 5.71
C ARG A 193 -35.73 1.72 4.36
N ARG A 194 -35.57 0.63 3.59
CA ARG A 194 -36.28 0.44 2.32
C ARG A 194 -37.78 0.29 2.50
N ARG A 195 -38.24 -0.34 3.59
CA ARG A 195 -39.68 -0.45 3.90
C ARG A 195 -40.30 0.87 4.37
N ALA A 196 -39.49 1.78 4.88
CA ALA A 196 -39.92 3.08 5.41
C ALA A 196 -39.71 4.24 4.42
N ASP A 197 -39.39 3.94 3.15
CA ASP A 197 -39.13 4.91 2.07
C ASP A 197 -38.17 6.05 2.46
N ILE A 198 -37.16 5.75 3.29
CA ILE A 198 -36.17 6.74 3.71
C ILE A 198 -35.19 6.99 2.53
N PRO A 199 -35.09 8.23 2.01
CA PRO A 199 -34.17 8.53 0.92
C PRO A 199 -32.72 8.38 1.36
N SER A 200 -31.89 7.80 0.50
CA SER A 200 -30.47 7.57 0.73
C SER A 200 -29.64 8.39 -0.24
N VAL A 201 -28.80 9.28 0.28
CA VAL A 201 -27.88 10.12 -0.51
C VAL A 201 -26.45 9.69 -0.22
N SER A 202 -25.58 9.72 -1.24
CA SER A 202 -24.15 9.43 -1.10
C SER A 202 -23.33 10.59 -1.67
N LEU A 203 -22.33 11.03 -0.92
CA LEU A 203 -21.37 12.03 -1.37
C LEU A 203 -20.13 11.33 -1.93
N VAL A 204 -19.73 11.68 -3.16
CA VAL A 204 -18.57 11.09 -3.87
C VAL A 204 -17.66 12.21 -4.41
N GLY A 205 -16.37 11.92 -4.54
CA GLY A 205 -15.34 12.90 -4.96
C GLY A 205 -13.96 12.56 -4.40
N TYR A 206 -12.91 13.20 -4.90
CA TYR A 206 -11.51 12.98 -4.49
C TYR A 206 -11.25 13.28 -3.01
N THR A 207 -10.17 12.72 -2.47
CA THR A 207 -9.64 13.12 -1.15
C THR A 207 -9.39 14.64 -1.14
N ASN A 208 -9.68 15.30 -0.02
CA ASN A 208 -9.64 16.76 0.13
C ASN A 208 -10.67 17.58 -0.70
N ALA A 209 -11.63 16.96 -1.39
CA ALA A 209 -12.69 17.68 -2.12
C ALA A 209 -13.79 18.31 -1.20
N GLY A 210 -13.54 18.45 0.11
CA GLY A 210 -14.52 19.03 1.06
C GLY A 210 -15.73 18.14 1.40
N LYS A 211 -15.71 16.84 1.07
CA LYS A 211 -16.82 15.91 1.35
C LYS A 211 -17.20 15.86 2.84
N SER A 212 -16.21 15.77 3.74
CA SER A 212 -16.45 15.75 5.19
C SER A 212 -17.00 17.09 5.67
N THR A 213 -16.48 18.20 5.13
CA THR A 213 -16.94 19.57 5.45
C THR A 213 -18.41 19.75 5.09
N LEU A 214 -18.81 19.35 3.88
CA LEU A 214 -20.20 19.41 3.44
C LEU A 214 -21.09 18.48 4.28
N PHE A 215 -20.63 17.27 4.58
CA PHE A 215 -21.37 16.33 5.42
C PHE A 215 -21.63 16.90 6.82
N ASN A 216 -20.61 17.48 7.47
CA ASN A 216 -20.74 18.08 8.79
C ASN A 216 -21.69 19.27 8.80
N ALA A 217 -21.60 20.14 7.78
CA ALA A 217 -22.50 21.28 7.62
C ALA A 217 -23.96 20.83 7.47
N LEU A 218 -24.22 19.73 6.75
CA LEU A 218 -25.57 19.20 6.52
C LEU A 218 -26.14 18.36 7.67
N THR A 219 -25.29 17.72 8.48
CA THR A 219 -25.71 16.71 9.47
C THR A 219 -25.44 17.09 10.92
N THR A 220 -24.86 18.28 11.17
CA THR A 220 -24.44 18.72 12.51
C THR A 220 -23.56 17.68 13.21
N SER A 221 -22.76 16.97 12.42
CA SER A 221 -21.89 15.87 12.88
C SER A 221 -20.43 16.34 12.96
N GLU A 222 -19.64 15.69 13.81
CA GLU A 222 -18.20 15.93 13.96
C GLU A 222 -17.38 14.84 13.26
N VAL A 223 -17.58 14.65 11.94
CA VAL A 223 -16.73 13.75 11.16
C VAL A 223 -15.40 14.44 10.88
N TYR A 224 -14.29 13.73 11.07
CA TYR A 224 -12.96 14.26 10.77
C TYR A 224 -12.86 14.79 9.32
N ALA A 225 -12.44 16.04 9.18
CA ALA A 225 -12.08 16.68 7.92
C ALA A 225 -10.54 16.82 7.90
N ALA A 226 -9.92 16.21 6.89
CA ALA A 226 -8.50 16.36 6.57
C ALA A 226 -8.34 17.50 5.57
#